data_AF-A0A378MG06-F1
#
_entry.id   AF-A0A378MG06-F1
#
_cell.length_a   1.000
_cell.length_b   1.000
_cell.length_c   1.000
_cell.angle_alpha   90.00
_cell.angle_beta   90.00
_cell.angle_gamma   90.00
#
_symmetry.space_group_name_H-M   'P 1'
#
loop_
_entity.id
_entity.type
_entity.pdbx_description
1 polymer ?
#
loop_
_entity_poly.entity_id
_entity_poly.type
_entity_poly.pdbx_seq_one_letter_code
_entity_poly.pdbx_strand_id
1 'polypeptide(L)'
;MESMGKHFRNWECFSLLSLLPGVKYLRTYIRFLKGSFFMEALMKEKLNILPEAPGCYIYKDENGEILYIGKSKCLKKRVRSYFNKTQIGKTARLVRLINDLEYIVTDSEKEALLLEMSLIHTYKPPFNIQLKDGTSYPYIKITNEKIRSSRS
;
A
#
# COMPACT_ATOMS: atom_id res chain seq x y z
N MET A 1 39.95 -3.96 0.83
CA MET A 1 40.46 -2.59 0.64
C MET A 1 40.52 -2.37 -0.86
N GLU A 2 39.40 -1.91 -1.42
CA GLU A 2 39.29 -0.70 -2.29
C GLU A 2 39.80 -0.96 -3.72
N SER A 3 39.04 -0.75 -4.81
CA SER A 3 38.09 0.33 -5.05
C SER A 3 36.83 -0.12 -5.82
N MET A 4 35.67 0.22 -5.25
CA MET A 4 34.46 0.55 -5.99
C MET A 4 34.70 1.73 -6.94
N GLY A 5 33.91 1.84 -8.00
CA GLY A 5 33.56 3.17 -8.55
C GLY A 5 33.83 3.37 -10.03
N LYS A 6 33.13 2.64 -10.90
CA LYS A 6 32.78 3.14 -12.25
C LYS A 6 31.32 2.85 -12.60
N HIS A 7 30.41 3.18 -11.68
CA HIS A 7 29.10 3.66 -12.10
C HIS A 7 29.19 5.18 -12.17
N PHE A 8 29.59 5.67 -13.35
CA PHE A 8 29.48 7.09 -13.66
C PHE A 8 28.02 7.49 -13.48
N ARG A 9 27.80 8.41 -12.53
CA ARG A 9 26.50 8.95 -12.16
C ARG A 9 25.91 9.68 -13.37
N ASN A 10 25.01 9.01 -14.11
CA ASN A 10 24.21 9.61 -15.18
C ASN A 10 23.45 10.89 -14.74
N TRP A 11 23.30 11.11 -13.43
CA TRP A 11 22.58 12.26 -12.86
C TRP A 11 23.30 13.61 -12.98
N GLU A 12 24.63 13.65 -13.12
CA GLU A 12 25.36 14.93 -13.27
C GLU A 12 25.15 15.56 -14.65
N CYS A 13 25.10 14.74 -15.72
CA CYS A 13 24.76 15.19 -17.08
C CYS A 13 23.36 15.81 -17.19
N PHE A 14 22.38 15.32 -16.41
CA PHE A 14 21.02 15.87 -16.44
C PHE A 14 20.90 17.23 -15.73
N SER A 15 21.81 17.57 -14.80
CA SER A 15 21.80 18.89 -14.17
C SER A 15 22.23 19.98 -15.18
N LEU A 16 23.15 19.66 -16.09
CA LEU A 16 23.65 20.58 -17.12
C LEU A 16 22.60 20.91 -18.20
N LEU A 17 21.69 19.98 -18.53
CA LEU A 17 20.60 20.24 -19.48
C LEU A 17 19.60 21.30 -18.99
N SER A 18 19.53 21.54 -17.67
CA SER A 18 18.62 22.53 -17.08
C SER A 18 19.13 23.98 -17.17
N LEU A 19 20.40 24.17 -17.58
CA LEU A 19 21.06 25.47 -17.72
C LEU A 19 21.04 26.00 -19.17
N LEU A 20 20.53 25.22 -20.13
CA LEU A 20 20.41 25.66 -21.52
C LEU A 20 19.19 26.60 -21.67
N PRO A 21 19.38 27.83 -22.19
CA PRO A 21 18.28 28.76 -22.42
C PRO A 21 17.36 28.19 -23.51
N GLY A 22 16.09 27.92 -23.17
CA GLY A 22 15.07 27.42 -24.11
C GLY A 22 14.29 26.19 -23.60
N VAL A 23 14.75 25.53 -22.54
CA VAL A 23 14.17 24.25 -22.10
C VAL A 23 13.23 24.40 -20.88
N LYS A 24 12.26 25.32 -20.95
CA LYS A 24 11.25 25.50 -19.87
C LYS A 24 10.39 24.25 -19.63
N TYR A 25 10.20 23.41 -20.65
CA TYR A 25 9.37 22.19 -20.57
C TYR A 25 10.10 20.96 -20.00
N LEU A 26 11.44 20.82 -20.15
CA LEU A 26 12.13 19.67 -19.57
C LEU A 26 12.19 19.73 -18.05
N ARG A 27 12.14 20.91 -17.43
CA ARG A 27 12.28 21.00 -15.97
C ARG A 27 11.10 20.34 -15.24
N THR A 28 9.88 20.51 -15.76
CA THR A 28 8.68 19.81 -15.26
C THR A 28 8.73 18.32 -15.60
N TYR A 29 9.15 17.97 -16.81
CA TYR A 29 9.27 16.57 -17.24
C TYR A 29 10.32 15.80 -16.44
N ILE A 30 11.48 16.40 -16.15
CA ILE A 30 12.53 15.83 -15.29
C ILE A 30 12.04 15.70 -13.85
N ARG A 31 11.26 16.67 -13.33
CA ARG A 31 10.65 16.56 -11.99
C ARG A 31 9.61 15.43 -11.93
N PHE A 32 8.79 15.30 -12.97
CA PHE A 32 7.79 14.25 -13.12
C PHE A 32 8.44 12.86 -13.25
N LEU A 33 9.46 12.72 -14.11
CA LEU A 33 10.24 11.50 -14.28
C LEU A 33 10.99 11.10 -13.01
N LYS A 34 11.59 12.07 -12.31
CA LYS A 34 12.24 11.81 -11.01
C LYS A 34 11.22 11.36 -9.96
N GLY A 35 10.04 11.97 -9.91
CA GLY A 35 8.98 11.57 -8.98
C GLY A 35 8.50 10.14 -9.24
N SER A 36 8.11 9.83 -10.47
CA SER A 36 7.63 8.50 -10.86
C SER A 36 8.69 7.41 -10.63
N PHE A 37 9.94 7.64 -11.06
CA PHE A 37 11.03 6.67 -10.87
C PHE A 37 11.40 6.48 -9.39
N PHE A 38 11.42 7.57 -8.61
CA PHE A 38 11.74 7.52 -7.18
C PHE A 38 10.67 6.77 -6.39
N MET A 39 9.38 6.99 -6.70
CA MET A 39 8.28 6.25 -6.07
C MET A 39 8.32 4.76 -6.41
N GLU A 40 8.64 4.40 -7.66
CA GLU A 40 8.80 2.99 -8.04
C GLU A 40 9.96 2.32 -7.29
N ALA A 41 11.09 3.03 -7.13
CA ALA A 41 12.24 2.53 -6.36
C ALA A 41 11.91 2.34 -4.88
N LEU A 42 11.23 3.32 -4.25
CA LEU A 42 10.79 3.22 -2.85
C LEU A 42 9.81 2.06 -2.63
N MET A 43 8.84 1.90 -3.54
CA MET A 43 7.88 0.80 -3.45
C MET A 43 8.58 -0.57 -3.57
N LYS A 44 9.56 -0.70 -4.48
CA LYS A 44 10.39 -1.91 -4.58
C LYS A 44 11.18 -2.19 -3.30
N GLU A 45 11.74 -1.17 -2.67
CA GLU A 45 12.45 -1.30 -1.40
C GLU A 45 11.51 -1.78 -0.29
N LYS A 46 10.33 -1.15 -0.16
CA LYS A 46 9.28 -1.58 0.79
C LYS A 46 8.89 -3.05 0.59
N LEU A 47 8.76 -3.52 -0.64
CA LEU A 47 8.47 -4.93 -0.96
C LEU A 47 9.60 -5.91 -0.60
N ASN A 48 10.84 -5.44 -0.50
CA ASN A 48 12.00 -6.25 -0.14
C ASN A 48 12.13 -6.44 1.38
N ILE A 49 11.78 -5.43 2.17
CA ILE A 49 11.90 -5.44 3.63
C ILE A 49 10.66 -6.01 4.35
N LEU A 50 9.65 -6.48 3.61
CA LEU A 50 8.44 -7.03 4.21
C LEU A 50 8.74 -8.26 5.09
N PRO A 51 8.18 -8.32 6.31
CA PRO A 51 8.41 -9.42 7.22
C PRO A 51 7.64 -10.68 6.80
N GLU A 52 8.18 -11.84 7.18
CA GLU A 52 7.50 -13.14 7.08
C GLU A 52 6.65 -13.41 8.33
N ALA A 53 5.83 -12.43 8.71
CA ALA A 53 5.01 -12.45 9.93
C ALA A 53 3.53 -12.21 9.60
N PRO A 54 2.60 -12.60 10.50
CA PRO A 54 1.20 -12.21 10.38
C PRO A 54 1.02 -10.71 10.63
N GLY A 55 -0.06 -10.16 10.06
CA GLY A 55 -0.38 -8.76 10.24
C GLY A 55 -1.35 -8.21 9.20
N CYS A 56 -1.53 -6.89 9.22
CA CYS A 56 -2.35 -6.15 8.27
C CYS A 56 -1.47 -5.39 7.28
N TYR A 57 -1.86 -5.35 6.01
CA TYR A 57 -1.28 -4.49 4.99
C TYR A 57 -2.32 -3.45 4.55
N ILE A 58 -1.82 -2.26 4.22
CA ILE A 58 -2.63 -1.08 3.89
C ILE A 58 -2.08 -0.51 2.58
N TYR A 59 -2.93 -0.44 1.56
CA TYR A 59 -2.61 0.19 0.29
C TYR A 59 -3.19 1.59 0.23
N LYS A 60 -2.37 2.54 -0.24
CA LYS A 60 -2.76 3.95 -0.39
C LYS A 60 -2.57 4.44 -1.81
N ASP A 61 -3.33 5.46 -2.18
CA ASP A 61 -3.19 6.16 -3.45
C ASP A 61 -2.08 7.22 -3.41
N GLU A 62 -1.93 7.99 -4.49
CA GLU A 62 -0.95 9.06 -4.60
C GLU A 62 -1.16 10.23 -3.63
N ASN A 63 -2.39 10.39 -3.12
CA ASN A 63 -2.77 11.41 -2.14
C ASN A 63 -2.62 10.90 -0.69
N GLY A 64 -2.27 9.63 -0.50
CA GLY A 64 -2.18 8.99 0.80
C GLY A 64 -3.51 8.48 1.34
N GLU A 65 -4.57 8.47 0.54
CA GLU A 65 -5.88 7.92 0.92
C GLU A 65 -5.84 6.39 0.95
N ILE A 66 -6.45 5.79 1.98
CA ILE A 66 -6.48 4.33 2.13
C ILE A 66 -7.44 3.72 1.12
N LEU A 67 -6.90 2.96 0.18
CA LEU A 67 -7.65 2.26 -0.85
C LEU A 67 -8.17 0.91 -0.36
N TYR A 68 -7.31 0.16 0.32
CA TYR A 68 -7.59 -1.21 0.73
C TYR A 68 -6.78 -1.60 1.97
N ILE A 69 -7.40 -2.39 2.85
CA ILE A 69 -6.79 -3.01 4.02
C ILE A 69 -7.04 -4.51 3.94
N GLY A 70 -6.01 -5.33 4.17
CA GLY A 70 -6.18 -6.77 4.27
C GLY A 70 -5.27 -7.40 5.31
N LYS A 71 -5.66 -8.55 5.85
CA LYS A 71 -4.81 -9.37 6.74
C LYS A 71 -4.05 -10.47 5.99
N SER A 72 -2.94 -10.90 6.58
CA SER A 72 -2.17 -12.05 6.10
C SER A 72 -1.56 -12.85 7.26
N LYS A 73 -1.33 -14.14 7.02
CA LYS A 73 -0.46 -14.99 7.85
C LYS A 73 1.03 -14.68 7.63
N CYS A 74 1.35 -14.15 6.44
CA CYS A 74 2.69 -13.80 5.99
C CYS A 74 2.61 -12.59 5.07
N LEU A 75 2.96 -11.41 5.58
CA LEU A 75 2.86 -10.14 4.85
C LEU A 75 3.66 -10.18 3.54
N LYS A 76 4.93 -10.61 3.58
CA LYS A 76 5.80 -10.73 2.40
C LYS A 76 5.18 -11.53 1.25
N LYS A 77 4.66 -12.74 1.53
CA LYS A 77 4.06 -13.61 0.50
C LYS A 77 2.80 -13.00 -0.09
N ARG A 78 1.91 -12.46 0.77
CA ARG A 78 0.61 -11.94 0.34
C ARG A 78 0.77 -10.68 -0.49
N VAL A 79 1.53 -9.70 -0.02
CA VAL A 79 1.71 -8.44 -0.73
C VAL A 79 2.41 -8.68 -2.08
N ARG A 80 3.49 -9.45 -2.13
CA ARG A 80 4.18 -9.78 -3.40
C ARG A 80 3.27 -10.45 -4.43
N SER A 81 2.26 -11.21 -3.98
CA SER A 81 1.32 -11.85 -4.90
C SER A 81 0.50 -10.88 -5.74
N TYR A 82 0.27 -9.65 -5.26
CA TYR A 82 -0.43 -8.60 -6.01
C TYR A 82 0.43 -8.06 -7.16
N PHE A 83 1.75 -7.96 -6.97
CA PHE A 83 2.68 -7.35 -7.92
C PHE A 83 3.35 -8.35 -8.87
N ASN A 84 3.51 -9.61 -8.45
CA ASN A 84 4.19 -10.63 -9.26
C ASN A 84 3.26 -11.40 -10.21
N LYS A 85 1.95 -11.28 -10.04
CA LYS A 85 0.96 -12.00 -10.87
C LYS A 85 0.10 -11.02 -11.63
N THR A 86 -0.26 -11.38 -12.87
CA THR A 86 -1.28 -10.67 -13.63
C THR A 86 -2.60 -10.75 -12.89
N GLN A 87 -3.06 -9.61 -12.38
CA GLN A 87 -4.36 -9.49 -11.75
C GLN A 87 -5.44 -9.21 -12.80
N ILE A 88 -6.67 -9.60 -12.51
CA ILE A 88 -7.82 -9.40 -13.40
C ILE A 88 -8.90 -8.61 -12.64
N GLY A 89 -9.73 -7.87 -13.37
CA GLY A 89 -10.92 -7.20 -12.84
C GLY A 89 -10.60 -6.14 -11.78
N LYS A 90 -11.36 -6.15 -10.68
CA LYS A 90 -11.29 -5.15 -9.61
C LYS A 90 -9.90 -5.12 -8.93
N THR A 91 -9.25 -6.27 -8.80
CA THR A 91 -7.90 -6.36 -8.22
C THR A 91 -6.85 -5.70 -9.12
N ALA A 92 -6.97 -5.85 -10.45
CA ALA A 92 -6.09 -5.15 -11.38
C ALA A 92 -6.24 -3.63 -11.28
N ARG A 93 -7.49 -3.16 -11.11
CA ARG A 93 -7.78 -1.74 -10.89
C ARG A 93 -7.18 -1.24 -9.59
N LEU A 94 -7.31 -2.00 -8.50
CA LEU A 94 -6.66 -1.68 -7.22
C LEU A 94 -5.16 -1.52 -7.42
N VAL A 95 -4.48 -2.53 -7.97
CA VAL A 95 -3.00 -2.54 -8.12
C VAL A 95 -2.49 -1.34 -8.91
N ARG A 96 -3.23 -0.87 -9.92
CA ARG A 96 -2.87 0.33 -10.69
C ARG A 96 -2.94 1.64 -9.91
N LEU A 97 -3.74 1.70 -8.85
CA LEU A 97 -3.91 2.89 -8.02
C LEU A 97 -3.00 2.89 -6.79
N ILE A 98 -2.36 1.76 -6.48
CA ILE A 98 -1.44 1.67 -5.34
C ILE A 98 -0.22 2.53 -5.64
N ASN A 99 -0.02 3.54 -4.82
CA ASN A 99 1.18 4.37 -4.82
C ASN A 99 2.00 4.16 -3.55
N ASP A 100 1.37 3.71 -2.46
CA ASP A 100 2.08 3.37 -1.23
C ASP A 100 1.55 2.12 -0.51
N LEU A 101 2.44 1.55 0.30
CA LEU A 101 2.21 0.38 1.14
C LEU A 101 2.68 0.65 2.57
N GLU A 102 1.80 0.34 3.52
CA GLU A 102 2.10 0.25 4.94
C GLU A 102 1.70 -1.12 5.47
N TYR A 103 2.25 -1.49 6.63
CA TYR A 103 1.89 -2.73 7.30
C TYR A 103 2.02 -2.60 8.81
N ILE A 104 1.25 -3.41 9.53
CA ILE A 104 1.30 -3.57 10.98
C ILE A 104 1.47 -5.06 11.26
N VAL A 105 2.57 -5.43 11.90
CA VAL A 105 2.83 -6.81 12.34
C VAL A 105 2.01 -7.11 13.60
N THR A 106 1.50 -8.32 13.71
CA THR A 106 0.80 -8.82 14.90
C THR A 106 1.46 -10.11 15.39
N ASP A 107 1.15 -10.53 16.61
CA ASP A 107 1.74 -11.74 17.18
C ASP A 107 1.01 -13.00 16.69
N SER A 108 -0.25 -12.86 16.27
CA SER A 108 -1.05 -13.96 15.77
C SER A 108 -1.95 -13.59 14.58
N GLU A 109 -2.43 -14.62 13.87
CA GLU A 109 -3.43 -14.45 12.81
C GLU A 109 -4.77 -13.92 13.32
N LYS A 110 -5.12 -14.24 14.59
CA LYS A 110 -6.36 -13.79 15.22
C LYS A 110 -6.31 -12.30 15.50
N GLU A 111 -5.19 -11.80 15.99
CA GLU A 111 -4.97 -10.36 16.15
C GLU A 111 -4.99 -9.63 14.81
N ALA A 112 -4.34 -10.18 13.78
CA ALA A 112 -4.40 -9.59 12.44
C ALA A 112 -5.85 -9.47 11.93
N LEU A 113 -6.69 -10.47 12.23
CA LEU A 113 -8.11 -10.43 11.88
C LEU A 113 -8.87 -9.34 12.65
N LEU A 114 -8.67 -9.23 13.96
CA LEU A 114 -9.32 -8.21 14.79
C LEU A 114 -8.88 -6.80 14.40
N LEU A 115 -7.58 -6.63 14.15
CA LEU A 115 -6.99 -5.37 13.71
C LEU A 115 -7.53 -4.96 12.34
N GLU A 116 -7.54 -5.87 11.35
CA GLU A 116 -8.12 -5.62 10.03
C GLU A 116 -9.57 -5.14 10.16
N MET A 117 -10.38 -5.84 10.95
CA MET A 117 -11.78 -5.49 11.12
C MET A 117 -11.95 -4.10 11.75
N SER A 118 -11.15 -3.77 12.76
CA SER A 118 -11.13 -2.45 13.38
C SER A 118 -10.75 -1.34 12.38
N LEU A 119 -9.70 -1.56 11.59
CA LEU A 119 -9.23 -0.60 10.61
C LEU A 119 -10.24 -0.43 9.45
N ILE A 120 -10.81 -1.51 8.92
CA ILE A 120 -11.86 -1.43 7.88
C ILE A 120 -13.10 -0.72 8.42
N HIS A 121 -13.49 -0.98 9.67
CA HIS A 121 -14.64 -0.30 10.27
C HIS A 121 -14.40 1.21 10.41
N THR A 122 -13.19 1.58 10.81
CA THR A 122 -12.78 2.98 11.05
C THR A 122 -12.63 3.75 9.73
N TYR A 123 -11.92 3.20 8.75
CA TYR A 123 -11.54 3.92 7.53
C TYR A 123 -12.47 3.65 6.33
N LYS A 124 -13.23 2.56 6.35
CA LYS A 124 -14.16 2.13 5.28
C LYS A 124 -13.57 2.25 3.86
N PRO A 125 -12.43 1.61 3.56
CA PRO A 125 -11.75 1.80 2.29
C PRO A 125 -12.63 1.39 1.09
N PRO A 126 -12.55 2.11 -0.04
CA PRO A 126 -13.45 1.89 -1.18
C PRO A 126 -13.29 0.49 -1.77
N PHE A 127 -12.07 -0.04 -1.86
CA PHE A 127 -11.85 -1.37 -2.42
C PHE A 127 -12.23 -2.48 -1.44
N ASN A 128 -12.27 -2.26 -0.13
CA ASN A 128 -12.82 -3.26 0.80
C ASN A 128 -14.33 -3.43 0.64
N ILE A 129 -15.05 -2.38 0.23
CA ILE A 129 -16.48 -2.45 -0.07
C ILE A 129 -16.70 -3.09 -1.45
N GLN A 130 -15.93 -2.66 -2.45
CA GLN A 130 -16.07 -3.13 -3.83
C GLN A 130 -15.61 -4.58 -4.05
N LEU A 131 -14.64 -5.07 -3.26
CA LEU A 131 -14.09 -6.43 -3.31
C LEU A 131 -14.77 -7.40 -2.32
N LYS A 132 -15.93 -7.04 -1.75
CA LYS A 132 -16.71 -7.95 -0.89
C LYS A 132 -17.24 -9.13 -1.70
N ASP A 133 -16.41 -10.14 -1.85
CA ASP A 133 -16.81 -11.50 -2.23
C ASP A 133 -16.66 -12.39 -0.98
N GLY A 134 -17.79 -12.66 -0.32
CA GLY A 134 -18.00 -13.85 0.51
C GLY A 134 -17.30 -13.99 1.88
N THR A 135 -16.41 -13.09 2.32
CA THR A 135 -15.76 -13.22 3.66
C THR A 135 -16.21 -12.09 4.60
N SER A 136 -17.51 -12.03 4.90
CA SER A 136 -17.98 -11.25 6.04
C SER A 136 -17.82 -12.12 7.28
N TYR A 137 -16.79 -11.87 8.09
CA TYR A 137 -16.68 -12.51 9.40
C TYR A 137 -17.86 -12.02 10.27
N PRO A 138 -18.69 -12.92 10.84
CA PRO A 138 -19.70 -12.49 11.79
C PRO A 138 -19.00 -11.88 13.00
N TYR A 139 -19.37 -10.65 13.35
CA TYR A 139 -18.87 -10.00 14.55
C TYR A 139 -20.03 -9.54 15.41
N ILE A 140 -19.85 -9.68 16.73
CA ILE A 140 -20.83 -9.23 17.71
C ILE A 140 -20.45 -7.79 18.07
N LYS A 141 -21.28 -6.84 17.65
CA LYS A 141 -21.19 -5.46 18.13
C LYS A 141 -21.97 -5.37 19.43
N ILE A 142 -21.28 -5.25 20.55
CA ILE A 142 -21.93 -4.97 21.84
C ILE A 142 -22.32 -3.49 21.85
N THR A 143 -23.62 -3.20 21.75
CA THR A 143 -24.15 -1.85 21.97
C THR A 143 -24.58 -1.71 23.43
N ASN A 144 -24.40 -0.53 24.03
CA ASN A 144 -24.79 -0.28 25.42
C ASN A 144 -26.29 0.03 25.55
N GLU A 145 -27.12 -0.64 24.75
CA GLU A 145 -28.55 -0.40 24.70
C GLU A 145 -29.22 -0.90 25.99
N LYS A 146 -29.98 0.00 26.61
CA LYS A 146 -30.74 -0.31 27.82
C LYS A 146 -31.83 -1.31 27.45
N ILE A 147 -31.69 -2.56 27.87
CA ILE A 147 -32.73 -3.58 27.72
C ILE A 147 -33.95 -3.09 28.51
N ARG A 148 -34.98 -2.59 27.80
CA ARG A 148 -36.28 -2.30 28.42
C ARG A 148 -36.94 -3.63 28.71
N SER A 149 -36.89 -4.07 29.97
CA SER A 149 -37.74 -5.16 30.43
C SER A 149 -39.19 -4.66 30.46
N SER A 150 -39.94 -4.89 29.39
CA SER A 150 -41.40 -4.88 29.45
C SER A 150 -41.84 -6.14 30.19
N ARG A 151 -42.05 -6.01 31.51
CA ARG A 151 -42.87 -6.97 32.25
C ARG A 151 -44.33 -6.69 31.89
N SER A 152 -44.98 -7.68 31.29
CA SER A 152 -46.42 -7.88 31.28
C SER A 152 -46.68 -9.29 31.77
#